data_AF-J3GPZ9-F1
#
_entry.id   AF-J3GPZ9-F1
#
_cell.length_a   1.000
_cell.length_b   1.000
_cell.length_c   1.000
_cell.angle_alpha   90.00
_cell.angle_beta   90.00
_cell.angle_gamma   90.00
#
_symmetry.space_group_name_H-M   'P 1'
#
loop_
_entity.id
_entity.type
_entity.pdbx_description
1 polymer ?
#
loop_
_entity_poly.entity_id
_entity_poly.type
_entity_poly.pdbx_seq_one_letter_code
_entity_poly.pdbx_strand_id
1 'polypeptide(L)'
;MERYILPSVVNRGLHRLVTGSLGFGNLLPPPKYSRVVWHTNDQIREVADLLSNELNIPISADLLEKIAGLSPCVTSITPSEKHSSEEYLWGYKATNNIFLRGIFSALAFAELEFCERDLPQKSHEERLTGHLLSKLYSSVLFCADSLTDFSKELYGKEIPIEVAYHDLSTNNREKITGSDFGIIVHTNLPGQDESVQAVAFQAKKLYDKKAYLPASQADAQIKFFGNGAYICLYDVGNTNTPLPPAILSTSDVQYFEKTENSHGITRSKLPLSTTALSLFLIQLIEQKVNAPAFQNIWQAARFMQGTPDSREQLNISRVITLSIGAPSHKQEIDDLTKLFPPAPSEKEPPQPGTNPDLFNWL
;
A
#
# COMPACT_ATOMS: atom_id res chain seq x y z
N MET A 1 -19.44 22.52 -0.27
CA MET A 1 -20.21 21.32 -0.68
C MET A 1 -19.19 20.36 -1.26
N GLU A 2 -18.72 19.39 -0.49
CA GLU A 2 -17.75 18.39 -0.97
C GLU A 2 -18.43 17.53 -2.03
N ARG A 3 -17.99 17.63 -3.28
CA ARG A 3 -18.42 16.71 -4.33
C ARG A 3 -17.74 15.37 -4.08
N TYR A 4 -18.53 14.31 -3.99
CA TYR A 4 -17.99 12.96 -3.94
C TYR A 4 -17.41 12.60 -5.32
N ILE A 5 -16.08 12.49 -5.38
CA ILE A 5 -15.32 12.12 -6.60
C ILE A 5 -15.56 10.64 -6.96
N LEU A 6 -15.96 9.83 -5.98
CA LEU A 6 -16.09 8.38 -6.10
C LEU A 6 -17.51 7.89 -5.79
N PRO A 7 -17.85 6.65 -6.23
CA PRO A 7 -19.11 6.00 -5.88
C PRO A 7 -19.36 6.01 -4.36
N SER A 8 -20.63 6.17 -3.96
CA SER A 8 -21.03 6.29 -2.54
C SER A 8 -20.60 5.11 -1.65
N VAL A 9 -20.38 3.93 -2.24
CA VAL A 9 -19.91 2.74 -1.52
C VAL A 9 -18.47 2.91 -1.07
N VAL A 10 -17.60 3.46 -1.93
CA VAL A 10 -16.18 3.67 -1.62
C VAL A 10 -16.03 4.72 -0.51
N ASN A 11 -16.78 5.83 -0.60
CA ASN A 11 -16.77 6.86 0.44
C ASN A 11 -17.27 6.33 1.79
N ARG A 12 -18.28 5.45 1.80
CA ARG A 12 -18.75 4.80 3.03
C ARG A 12 -17.72 3.82 3.61
N GLY A 13 -17.00 3.11 2.76
CA GLY A 13 -15.89 2.25 3.17
C GLY A 13 -14.76 3.04 3.82
N LEU A 14 -14.31 4.13 3.20
CA LEU A 14 -13.32 5.04 3.78
C LEU A 14 -13.76 5.60 5.12
N HIS A 15 -15.02 6.00 5.24
CA HIS A 15 -15.57 6.45 6.51
C HIS A 15 -15.46 5.37 7.60
N ARG A 16 -15.66 4.07 7.29
CA ARG A 16 -15.45 2.98 8.26
C ARG A 16 -13.98 2.79 8.63
N LEU A 17 -13.07 2.93 7.66
CA LEU A 17 -11.63 2.92 7.87
C LEU A 17 -11.19 3.99 8.89
N VAL A 18 -11.72 5.20 8.72
CA VAL A 18 -11.49 6.36 9.61
C VAL A 18 -12.08 6.13 11.01
N THR A 19 -13.29 5.57 11.08
CA THR A 19 -14.09 5.63 12.31
C THR A 19 -14.06 4.37 13.18
N GLY A 20 -13.53 3.22 12.71
CA GLY A 20 -13.67 2.02 13.54
C GLY A 20 -12.84 0.76 13.27
N SER A 21 -12.19 0.58 12.12
CA SER A 21 -11.76 -0.79 11.76
C SER A 21 -10.25 -1.07 11.74
N LEU A 22 -9.39 -0.11 11.41
CA LEU A 22 -7.96 -0.38 11.16
C LEU A 22 -7.03 0.57 11.91
N GLY A 23 -5.96 0.03 12.49
CA GLY A 23 -4.93 0.77 13.22
C GLY A 23 -4.02 1.62 12.31
N PHE A 24 -4.54 2.23 11.25
CA PHE A 24 -3.79 3.08 10.30
C PHE A 24 -2.97 4.15 11.02
N GLY A 25 -3.45 4.68 12.15
CA GLY A 25 -2.71 5.62 12.99
C GLY A 25 -1.31 5.15 13.42
N ASN A 26 -1.02 3.85 13.42
CA ASN A 26 0.29 3.29 13.76
C ASN A 26 1.25 3.11 12.57
N LEU A 27 0.79 3.30 11.32
CA LEU A 27 1.60 3.21 10.09
C LEU A 27 1.56 4.48 9.23
N LEU A 28 0.91 5.53 9.73
CA LEU A 28 1.11 6.87 9.22
C LEU A 28 2.49 7.36 9.69
N PRO A 29 3.22 8.14 8.88
CA PRO A 29 4.43 8.81 9.38
C PRO A 29 4.07 9.54 10.67
N PRO A 30 4.92 9.46 11.71
CA PRO A 30 4.61 10.08 12.99
C PRO A 30 4.22 11.54 12.72
N PRO A 31 3.18 12.06 13.39
CA PRO A 31 2.83 13.46 13.24
C PRO A 31 4.12 14.28 13.42
N LYS A 32 4.37 15.25 12.54
CA LYS A 32 5.41 16.23 12.81
C LYS A 32 5.13 16.75 14.20
N TYR A 33 5.98 16.43 15.17
CA TYR A 33 5.81 16.89 16.54
C TYR A 33 5.86 18.42 16.49
N SER A 34 4.71 19.07 16.49
CA SER A 34 4.65 20.44 16.96
C SER A 34 4.83 20.35 18.47
N ARG A 35 5.96 20.84 18.98
CA ARG A 35 5.99 21.32 20.36
C ARG A 35 4.99 22.46 20.44
N VAL A 36 3.73 22.14 20.73
CA VAL A 36 2.83 23.14 21.28
C VAL A 36 3.01 23.05 22.78
N VAL A 37 3.79 23.99 23.31
CA VAL A 37 3.77 24.26 24.74
C VAL A 37 2.43 24.93 24.98
N TRP A 38 1.41 24.15 25.33
CA TRP A 38 0.27 24.74 26.02
C TRP A 38 0.73 25.00 27.44
N HIS A 39 0.87 26.28 27.80
CA HIS A 39 0.88 26.63 29.20
C HIS A 39 -0.53 26.32 29.72
N THR A 40 -0.68 25.27 30.53
CA THR A 40 -1.90 24.96 31.30
C THR A 40 -2.46 26.16 32.05
N ASN A 41 -1.64 27.20 32.24
CA ASN A 41 -2.03 28.49 32.78
C ASN A 41 -3.09 29.23 31.95
N ASP A 42 -3.16 29.09 30.63
CA ASP A 42 -4.09 29.90 29.82
C ASP A 42 -5.52 29.39 29.89
N GLN A 43 -5.75 28.07 29.87
CA GLN A 43 -7.09 27.50 30.05
C GLN A 43 -7.59 27.61 31.50
N ILE A 44 -6.69 27.45 32.48
CA ILE A 44 -7.03 27.66 33.89
C ILE A 44 -7.32 29.14 34.15
N ARG A 45 -6.59 30.08 33.52
CA ARG A 45 -6.92 31.51 33.54
C ARG A 45 -8.22 31.80 32.85
N GLU A 46 -8.50 31.23 31.69
CA GLU A 46 -9.74 31.49 30.97
C GLU A 46 -10.97 30.98 31.74
N VAL A 47 -10.88 29.79 32.35
CA VAL A 47 -11.92 29.26 33.25
C VAL A 47 -12.02 30.07 34.54
N ALA A 48 -10.90 30.51 35.11
CA ALA A 48 -10.89 31.36 36.29
C ALA A 48 -11.46 32.76 35.99
N ASP A 49 -11.13 33.37 34.85
CA ASP A 49 -11.65 34.66 34.43
C ASP A 49 -13.15 34.55 34.12
N LEU A 50 -13.61 33.45 33.52
CA LEU A 50 -15.03 33.14 33.36
C LEU A 50 -15.74 32.98 34.70
N LEU A 51 -15.16 32.25 35.65
CA LEU A 51 -15.73 32.07 37.00
C LEU A 51 -15.69 33.38 37.80
N SER A 52 -14.63 34.17 37.66
CA SER A 52 -14.48 35.50 38.30
C SER A 52 -15.54 36.47 37.76
N ASN A 53 -15.80 36.43 36.45
CA ASN A 53 -16.80 37.28 35.81
C ASN A 53 -18.24 36.84 36.13
N GLU A 54 -18.53 35.53 36.13
CA GLU A 54 -19.87 35.01 36.43
C GLU A 54 -20.22 35.09 37.93
N LEU A 55 -19.24 34.90 38.81
CA LEU A 55 -19.46 34.88 40.27
C LEU A 55 -19.12 36.22 40.95
N ASN A 56 -18.52 37.18 40.24
CA ASN A 56 -18.04 38.46 40.78
C ASN A 56 -17.06 38.33 41.97
N ILE A 57 -16.29 37.24 42.02
CA ILE A 57 -15.30 36.97 43.07
C ILE A 57 -13.91 37.25 42.49
N PRO A 58 -13.10 38.17 43.07
CA PRO A 58 -11.75 38.40 42.62
C PRO A 58 -10.88 37.18 42.93
N ILE A 59 -10.40 36.50 41.89
CA ILE A 59 -9.55 35.32 42.04
C ILE A 59 -8.10 35.77 42.28
N SER A 60 -7.59 35.52 43.48
CA SER A 60 -6.21 35.81 43.84
C SER A 60 -5.24 34.77 43.25
N ALA A 61 -4.00 35.17 42.99
CA ALA A 61 -2.96 34.28 42.47
C ALA A 61 -2.74 33.03 43.35
N ASP A 62 -2.91 33.19 44.67
CA ASP A 62 -2.77 32.14 45.67
C ASP A 62 -3.89 31.08 45.59
N LEU A 63 -5.09 31.48 45.15
CA LEU A 63 -6.22 30.58 44.91
C LEU A 63 -6.03 29.79 43.59
N LEU A 64 -5.52 30.45 42.55
CA LEU A 64 -5.16 29.80 41.27
C LEU A 64 -4.12 28.71 41.48
N GLU A 65 -3.12 28.97 42.32
CA GLU A 65 -2.06 28.00 42.63
C GLU A 65 -2.59 26.78 43.39
N LYS A 66 -3.56 26.99 44.30
CA LYS A 66 -4.26 25.92 45.03
C LYS A 66 -5.22 25.11 44.16
N ILE A 67 -5.92 25.74 43.21
CA ILE A 67 -6.79 25.07 42.24
C ILE A 67 -5.97 24.23 41.25
N ALA A 68 -4.80 24.73 40.82
CA ALA A 68 -3.97 24.06 39.82
C ALA A 68 -3.24 22.81 40.33
N GLY A 69 -3.05 22.64 41.65
CA GLY A 69 -2.76 21.36 42.32
C GLY A 69 -1.62 20.47 41.78
N LEU A 70 -0.71 20.97 40.94
CA LEU A 70 0.25 20.16 40.18
C LEU A 70 1.66 20.77 40.19
N SER A 71 2.66 19.94 40.49
CA SER A 71 4.08 20.26 40.27
C SER A 71 4.36 20.61 38.78
N PRO A 72 5.31 21.51 38.49
CA PRO A 72 5.53 22.00 37.14
C PRO A 72 6.11 20.91 36.25
N CYS A 73 5.60 20.85 35.01
CA CYS A 73 5.94 19.92 33.94
C CYS A 73 5.47 18.47 34.13
N VAL A 74 4.19 18.23 33.85
CA VAL A 74 3.82 17.03 33.10
C VAL A 74 3.82 17.41 31.63
N THR A 75 4.87 17.03 30.91
CA THR A 75 4.82 16.95 29.45
C THR A 75 3.89 15.79 29.12
N SER A 76 2.60 16.09 28.96
CA SER A 76 1.70 15.15 28.30
C SER A 76 1.90 15.35 26.80
N ILE A 77 2.42 14.31 26.14
CA ILE A 77 2.32 14.18 24.70
C ILE A 77 0.85 13.86 24.45
N THR A 78 0.01 14.88 24.28
CA THR A 78 -1.32 14.67 23.75
C THR A 78 -1.19 14.49 22.26
N PRO A 79 -1.70 13.38 21.72
CA PRO A 79 -1.80 13.26 20.30
C PRO A 79 -2.86 14.22 19.78
N SER A 80 -2.53 15.04 18.77
CA SER A 80 -3.54 15.78 17.99
C SER A 80 -4.34 14.86 17.02
N GLU A 81 -4.51 13.58 17.38
CA GLU A 81 -4.56 12.42 16.46
C GLU A 81 -5.84 12.16 15.68
N LYS A 82 -6.98 12.80 15.96
CA LYS A 82 -8.20 12.51 15.18
C LYS A 82 -8.22 13.20 13.81
N HIS A 83 -7.85 14.48 13.74
CA HIS A 83 -7.86 15.20 12.46
C HIS A 83 -6.67 14.85 11.56
N SER A 84 -5.54 14.42 12.12
CA SER A 84 -4.33 14.13 11.32
C SER A 84 -4.42 12.83 10.52
N SER A 85 -5.11 11.81 11.05
CA SER A 85 -5.32 10.51 10.41
C SER A 85 -6.44 10.58 9.36
N GLU A 86 -7.52 11.30 9.65
CA GLU A 86 -8.56 11.67 8.69
C GLU A 86 -8.00 12.40 7.47
N GLU A 87 -7.15 13.41 7.67
CA GLU A 87 -6.53 14.16 6.56
C GLU A 87 -5.61 13.29 5.66
N TYR A 88 -4.97 12.25 6.20
CA TYR A 88 -4.25 11.27 5.39
C TYR A 88 -5.19 10.35 4.62
N LEU A 89 -6.27 9.89 5.26
CA LEU A 89 -7.25 8.95 4.69
C LEU A 89 -8.20 9.56 3.65
N TRP A 90 -8.45 10.87 3.73
CA TRP A 90 -9.09 11.64 2.67
C TRP A 90 -8.11 12.05 1.56
N GLY A 91 -6.84 11.62 1.67
CA GLY A 91 -5.81 11.89 0.68
C GLY A 91 -5.23 13.30 0.72
N TYR A 92 -5.71 14.20 1.59
CA TYR A 92 -5.22 15.58 1.70
C TYR A 92 -3.74 15.65 2.09
N LYS A 93 -3.29 14.75 2.97
CA LYS A 93 -1.87 14.60 3.33
C LYS A 93 -1.13 13.53 2.52
N ALA A 94 -1.84 12.61 1.87
CA ALA A 94 -1.23 11.61 1.01
C ALA A 94 -0.73 12.22 -0.31
N THR A 95 -1.52 13.11 -0.90
CA THR A 95 -1.18 13.79 -2.17
C THR A 95 -1.83 15.18 -2.26
N ASN A 96 -1.10 16.11 -2.89
CA ASN A 96 -1.62 17.42 -3.24
C ASN A 96 -2.44 17.39 -4.54
N ASN A 97 -2.37 16.30 -5.31
CA ASN A 97 -3.10 16.15 -6.55
C ASN A 97 -4.49 15.58 -6.28
N ILE A 98 -5.53 16.40 -6.50
CA ILE A 98 -6.93 16.02 -6.24
C ILE A 98 -7.40 14.83 -7.08
N PHE A 99 -6.87 14.63 -8.29
CA PHE A 99 -7.15 13.44 -9.10
C PHE A 99 -6.57 12.18 -8.46
N LEU A 100 -5.33 12.26 -8.00
CA LEU A 100 -4.67 11.15 -7.31
C LEU A 100 -5.33 10.79 -5.97
N ARG A 101 -6.05 11.73 -5.32
CA ARG A 101 -6.86 11.41 -4.12
C ARG A 101 -7.98 10.42 -4.42
N GLY A 102 -8.56 10.49 -5.61
CA GLY A 102 -9.55 9.53 -6.06
C GLY A 102 -8.96 8.13 -6.26
N ILE A 103 -7.77 8.05 -6.85
CA ILE A 103 -7.04 6.78 -7.00
C ILE A 103 -6.65 6.22 -5.62
N PHE A 104 -6.10 7.06 -4.74
CA PHE A 104 -5.75 6.69 -3.36
C PHE A 104 -6.94 6.08 -2.63
N SER A 105 -8.10 6.72 -2.74
CA SER A 105 -9.34 6.29 -2.11
C SER A 105 -9.79 4.91 -2.59
N ALA A 106 -9.66 4.60 -3.88
CA ALA A 106 -9.93 3.27 -4.41
C ALA A 106 -8.95 2.21 -3.87
N LEU A 107 -7.66 2.55 -3.80
CA LEU A 107 -6.62 1.66 -3.25
C LEU A 107 -6.80 1.42 -1.74
N ALA A 108 -7.09 2.45 -0.97
CA ALA A 108 -7.33 2.35 0.47
C ALA A 108 -8.61 1.56 0.78
N PHE A 109 -9.65 1.68 -0.05
CA PHE A 109 -10.85 0.86 0.07
C PHE A 109 -10.57 -0.63 -0.18
N ALA A 110 -9.78 -0.96 -1.21
CA ALA A 110 -9.34 -2.34 -1.45
C ALA A 110 -8.56 -2.92 -0.26
N GLU A 111 -7.60 -2.14 0.25
CA GLU A 111 -6.79 -2.51 1.40
C GLU A 111 -7.65 -2.74 2.65
N LEU A 112 -8.68 -1.91 2.87
CA LEU A 112 -9.66 -2.12 3.94
C LEU A 112 -10.45 -3.41 3.76
N GLU A 113 -11.01 -3.64 2.58
CA GLU A 113 -11.78 -4.87 2.33
C GLU A 113 -10.94 -6.12 2.58
N PHE A 114 -9.67 -6.10 2.16
CA PHE A 114 -8.72 -7.17 2.43
C PHE A 114 -8.52 -7.36 3.95
N CYS A 115 -8.30 -6.27 4.70
CA CYS A 115 -8.06 -6.36 6.14
C CYS A 115 -9.30 -6.83 6.91
N GLU A 116 -10.51 -6.45 6.49
CA GLU A 116 -11.75 -6.84 7.19
C GLU A 116 -12.17 -8.27 6.84
N ARG A 117 -11.93 -8.73 5.61
CA ARG A 117 -12.52 -9.99 5.10
C ARG A 117 -11.52 -11.13 4.97
N ASP A 118 -10.30 -10.82 4.53
CA ASP A 118 -9.35 -11.84 4.08
C ASP A 118 -8.21 -12.05 5.10
N LEU A 119 -7.68 -10.96 5.67
CA LEU A 119 -6.64 -11.02 6.70
C LEU A 119 -7.05 -11.86 7.94
N PRO A 120 -8.29 -11.77 8.47
CA PRO A 120 -8.71 -12.58 9.63
C PRO A 120 -8.79 -14.08 9.36
N GLN A 121 -8.82 -14.49 8.08
CA GLN A 121 -8.83 -15.91 7.71
C GLN A 121 -7.46 -16.58 7.92
N LYS A 122 -6.38 -15.81 8.16
CA LYS A 122 -5.03 -16.30 8.46
C LYS A 122 -4.51 -17.34 7.46
N SER A 123 -4.84 -17.15 6.19
CA SER A 123 -4.39 -18.01 5.09
C SER A 123 -2.86 -17.99 4.92
N HIS A 124 -2.34 -18.84 4.02
CA HIS A 124 -0.94 -18.76 3.61
C HIS A 124 -0.64 -17.43 2.90
N GLU A 125 0.62 -16.96 2.97
CA GLU A 125 1.07 -15.70 2.36
C GLU A 125 0.61 -15.57 0.92
N GLU A 126 0.83 -16.61 0.12
CA GLU A 126 0.45 -16.69 -1.30
C GLU A 126 -1.04 -16.34 -1.52
N ARG A 127 -1.93 -16.98 -0.76
CA ARG A 127 -3.37 -16.76 -0.86
C ARG A 127 -3.78 -15.37 -0.38
N LEU A 128 -3.15 -14.86 0.68
CA LEU A 128 -3.38 -13.50 1.15
C LEU A 128 -2.95 -12.48 0.09
N THR A 129 -1.81 -12.69 -0.56
CA THR A 129 -1.34 -11.88 -1.68
C THR A 129 -2.32 -11.90 -2.85
N GLY A 130 -2.81 -13.09 -3.24
CA GLY A 130 -3.83 -13.20 -4.30
C GLY A 130 -5.11 -12.41 -3.98
N HIS A 131 -5.61 -12.50 -2.75
CA HIS A 131 -6.77 -11.73 -2.30
C HIS A 131 -6.50 -10.22 -2.33
N LEU A 132 -5.37 -9.76 -1.78
CA LEU A 132 -5.00 -8.35 -1.76
C LEU A 132 -4.94 -7.75 -3.18
N LEU A 133 -4.26 -8.43 -4.10
CA LEU A 133 -4.14 -7.96 -5.48
C LEU A 133 -5.48 -7.97 -6.22
N SER A 134 -6.32 -8.98 -5.98
CA SER A 134 -7.68 -9.04 -6.55
C SER A 134 -8.55 -7.88 -6.04
N LYS A 135 -8.44 -7.52 -4.74
CA LYS A 135 -9.14 -6.38 -4.15
C LYS A 135 -8.69 -5.05 -4.75
N LEU A 136 -7.38 -4.87 -4.95
CA LEU A 136 -6.82 -3.67 -5.59
C LEU A 136 -7.30 -3.55 -7.02
N TYR A 137 -7.17 -4.62 -7.82
CA TYR A 137 -7.65 -4.70 -9.19
C TYR A 137 -9.13 -4.32 -9.28
N SER A 138 -9.98 -4.99 -8.49
CA SER A 138 -11.43 -4.79 -8.57
C SER A 138 -11.86 -3.39 -8.15
N SER A 139 -11.26 -2.83 -7.09
CA SER A 139 -11.61 -1.49 -6.60
C SER A 139 -11.18 -0.39 -7.57
N VAL A 140 -9.98 -0.49 -8.15
CA VAL A 140 -9.51 0.46 -9.15
C VAL A 140 -10.36 0.37 -10.41
N LEU A 141 -10.60 -0.85 -10.93
CA LEU A 141 -11.43 -1.08 -12.10
C LEU A 141 -12.84 -0.52 -11.91
N PHE A 142 -13.44 -0.75 -10.73
CA PHE A 142 -14.77 -0.24 -10.39
C PHE A 142 -14.84 1.30 -10.40
N CYS A 143 -13.74 1.98 -10.07
CA CYS A 143 -13.70 3.45 -10.02
C CYS A 143 -13.16 4.10 -11.30
N ALA A 144 -12.65 3.31 -12.26
CA ALA A 144 -11.92 3.79 -13.43
C ALA A 144 -12.73 4.79 -14.26
N ASP A 145 -13.99 4.46 -14.58
CA ASP A 145 -14.87 5.33 -15.38
C ASP A 145 -15.17 6.64 -14.64
N SER A 146 -15.55 6.58 -13.36
CA SER A 146 -15.86 7.77 -12.55
C SER A 146 -14.65 8.70 -12.40
N LEU A 147 -13.46 8.12 -12.24
CA LEU A 147 -12.23 8.90 -12.17
C LEU A 147 -11.88 9.49 -13.54
N THR A 148 -12.03 8.73 -14.63
CA THR A 148 -11.82 9.21 -16.00
C THR A 148 -12.76 10.38 -16.32
N ASP A 149 -14.04 10.31 -15.95
CA ASP A 149 -14.98 11.42 -16.08
C ASP A 149 -14.55 12.64 -15.25
N PHE A 150 -14.13 12.42 -13.99
CA PHE A 150 -13.64 13.49 -13.13
C PHE A 150 -12.39 14.18 -13.69
N SER A 151 -11.52 13.43 -14.38
CA SER A 151 -10.34 14.00 -15.02
C SER A 151 -10.69 15.00 -16.13
N LYS A 152 -11.82 14.78 -16.83
CA LYS A 152 -12.33 15.69 -17.86
C LYS A 152 -12.80 17.01 -17.26
N GLU A 153 -13.48 16.95 -16.11
CA GLU A 153 -13.87 18.17 -15.37
C GLU A 153 -12.63 18.94 -14.87
N LEU A 154 -11.62 18.24 -14.35
CA LEU A 154 -10.47 18.84 -13.71
C LEU A 154 -9.42 19.38 -14.69
N TYR A 155 -9.14 18.64 -15.76
CA TYR A 155 -8.06 18.91 -16.70
C TYR A 155 -8.55 19.30 -18.10
N GLY A 156 -9.85 19.25 -18.37
CA GLY A 156 -10.42 19.48 -19.70
C GLY A 156 -10.16 18.35 -20.71
N LYS A 157 -9.59 17.22 -20.27
CA LYS A 157 -9.31 16.03 -21.10
C LYS A 157 -9.52 14.75 -20.30
N GLU A 158 -9.88 13.68 -20.99
CA GLU A 158 -9.99 12.36 -20.40
C GLU A 158 -8.60 11.77 -20.15
N ILE A 159 -8.40 11.28 -18.92
CA ILE A 159 -7.22 10.54 -18.46
C ILE A 159 -7.73 9.15 -18.12
N PRO A 160 -7.55 8.16 -19.01
CA PRO A 160 -8.02 6.81 -18.76
C PRO A 160 -7.26 6.19 -17.58
N ILE A 161 -7.95 5.40 -16.77
CA ILE A 161 -7.33 4.59 -15.74
C ILE A 161 -7.58 3.13 -16.09
N GLU A 162 -6.49 2.38 -16.26
CA GLU A 162 -6.54 0.96 -16.58
C GLU A 162 -5.78 0.16 -15.53
N VAL A 163 -6.27 -1.04 -15.24
CA VAL A 163 -5.63 -1.96 -14.31
C VAL A 163 -5.68 -3.36 -14.88
N ALA A 164 -4.58 -4.09 -14.77
CA ALA A 164 -4.47 -5.49 -15.17
C ALA A 164 -3.86 -6.33 -14.05
N TYR A 165 -4.33 -7.58 -13.93
CA TYR A 165 -3.80 -8.57 -13.02
C TYR A 165 -3.30 -9.77 -13.81
N HIS A 166 -2.09 -10.22 -13.51
CA HIS A 166 -1.46 -11.38 -14.14
C HIS A 166 -1.05 -12.38 -13.08
N ASP A 167 -1.51 -13.62 -13.23
CA ASP A 167 -1.01 -14.75 -12.48
C ASP A 167 0.07 -15.44 -13.32
N LEU A 168 1.31 -15.39 -12.84
CA LEU A 168 2.51 -15.94 -13.46
C LEU A 168 2.97 -17.23 -12.78
N SER A 169 2.19 -17.73 -11.81
CA SER A 169 2.50 -18.96 -11.11
C SER A 169 2.62 -20.11 -12.13
N THR A 170 3.77 -20.75 -12.15
CA THR A 170 4.04 -21.95 -12.95
C THR A 170 4.16 -23.11 -11.97
N ASN A 171 3.34 -24.17 -12.18
CA ASN A 171 3.20 -25.35 -11.33
C ASN A 171 4.37 -25.60 -10.35
N ASN A 172 4.17 -25.24 -9.08
CA ASN A 172 4.96 -25.65 -7.91
C ASN A 172 6.44 -25.22 -7.81
N ARG A 173 6.93 -24.22 -8.56
CA ARG A 173 8.34 -23.74 -8.45
C ARG A 173 8.58 -22.61 -7.42
N GLU A 174 7.66 -22.35 -6.51
CA GLU A 174 7.71 -21.24 -5.52
C GLU A 174 8.77 -21.36 -4.40
N LYS A 175 9.67 -22.35 -4.42
CA LYS A 175 10.49 -22.63 -3.21
C LYS A 175 11.79 -21.83 -3.07
N ILE A 176 12.21 -21.08 -4.09
CA ILE A 176 13.51 -20.37 -4.08
C ILE A 176 13.34 -18.86 -4.36
N THR A 177 12.18 -18.44 -4.84
CA THR A 177 11.96 -17.07 -5.32
C THR A 177 11.80 -16.10 -4.16
N GLY A 178 12.67 -15.09 -4.08
CA GLY A 178 12.64 -14.04 -3.04
C GLY A 178 11.59 -12.95 -3.25
N SER A 179 10.55 -13.18 -4.06
CA SER A 179 9.43 -12.25 -4.23
C SER A 179 8.15 -12.98 -4.62
N ASP A 180 7.06 -12.66 -3.93
CA ASP A 180 5.76 -13.27 -4.14
C ASP A 180 4.95 -12.49 -5.19
N PHE A 181 5.04 -11.16 -5.22
CA PHE A 181 4.31 -10.36 -6.21
C PHE A 181 5.06 -9.11 -6.67
N GLY A 182 4.61 -8.53 -7.79
CA GLY A 182 5.15 -7.30 -8.36
C GLY A 182 4.05 -6.28 -8.67
N ILE A 183 4.43 -5.00 -8.69
CA ILE A 183 3.58 -3.90 -9.08
C ILE A 183 4.28 -3.07 -10.15
N ILE A 184 3.60 -2.86 -11.27
CA ILE A 184 4.02 -1.93 -12.33
C ILE A 184 3.08 -0.73 -12.28
N VAL A 185 3.64 0.48 -12.27
CA VAL A 185 2.90 1.74 -12.32
C VAL A 185 3.33 2.52 -13.55
N HIS A 186 2.38 2.89 -14.39
CA HIS A 186 2.54 3.84 -15.48
C HIS A 186 1.72 5.11 -15.17
N THR A 187 2.33 6.28 -15.33
CA THR A 187 1.67 7.57 -15.17
C THR A 187 1.97 8.49 -16.33
N ASN A 188 0.92 9.09 -16.89
CA ASN A 188 0.98 10.15 -17.90
C ASN A 188 -0.08 11.22 -17.56
N LEU A 189 0.23 12.04 -16.56
CA LEU A 189 -0.63 13.12 -16.10
C LEU A 189 -0.26 14.45 -16.76
N PRO A 190 -1.23 15.34 -17.06
CA PRO A 190 -0.93 16.67 -17.58
C PRO A 190 -0.01 17.46 -16.63
N GLY A 191 1.05 18.03 -17.20
CA GLY A 191 2.03 18.82 -16.45
C GLY A 191 3.11 17.99 -15.74
N GLN A 192 3.16 16.67 -15.99
CA GLN A 192 4.19 15.78 -15.47
C GLN A 192 4.81 14.99 -16.62
N ASP A 193 6.07 14.59 -16.45
CA ASP A 193 6.71 13.67 -17.39
C ASP A 193 6.10 12.27 -17.26
N GLU A 194 5.89 11.63 -18.40
CA GLU A 194 5.46 10.23 -18.44
C GLU A 194 6.48 9.35 -17.70
N SER A 195 6.00 8.46 -16.85
CA SER A 195 6.87 7.60 -16.06
C SER A 195 6.35 6.18 -15.96
N VAL A 196 7.28 5.23 -15.91
CA VAL A 196 7.00 3.82 -15.66
C VAL A 196 7.92 3.36 -14.55
N GLN A 197 7.37 2.87 -13.46
CA GLN A 197 8.12 2.32 -12.33
C GLN A 197 7.64 0.92 -11.99
N ALA A 198 8.53 0.13 -11.40
CA ALA A 198 8.21 -1.24 -11.05
C ALA A 198 8.92 -1.66 -9.76
N VAL A 199 8.18 -2.37 -8.90
CA VAL A 199 8.67 -2.87 -7.61
C VAL A 199 8.23 -4.31 -7.37
N ALA A 200 9.02 -5.07 -6.62
CA ALA A 200 8.78 -6.46 -6.28
C ALA A 200 8.70 -6.63 -4.76
N PHE A 201 7.80 -7.49 -4.31
CA PHE A 201 7.48 -7.68 -2.91
C PHE A 201 7.67 -9.12 -2.48
N GLN A 202 8.33 -9.33 -1.35
CA GLN A 202 8.22 -10.56 -0.58
C GLN A 202 7.15 -10.35 0.49
N ALA A 203 6.08 -11.11 0.40
CA ALA A 203 5.07 -11.17 1.44
C ALA A 203 5.55 -12.04 2.61
N LYS A 204 5.30 -11.58 3.84
CA LYS A 204 5.53 -12.35 5.07
C LYS A 204 4.42 -12.11 6.08
N LYS A 205 3.98 -13.16 6.76
CA LYS A 205 3.10 -13.01 7.93
C LYS A 205 3.88 -12.51 9.14
N LEU A 206 3.28 -11.53 9.81
CA LEU A 206 3.69 -11.02 11.11
C LEU A 206 2.80 -11.67 12.17
N TYR A 207 3.35 -12.67 12.87
CA TYR A 207 2.67 -13.44 13.91
C TYR A 207 3.04 -12.90 15.28
N ASP A 208 2.07 -12.61 16.17
CA ASP A 208 2.26 -12.31 17.59
C ASP A 208 3.60 -11.59 17.91
N LYS A 209 3.88 -10.54 17.12
CA LYS A 209 5.05 -9.63 17.15
C LYS A 209 6.32 -10.04 16.38
N LYS A 210 6.39 -11.13 15.62
CA LYS A 210 7.54 -11.53 14.79
C LYS A 210 7.16 -12.03 13.39
N ALA A 211 7.90 -11.59 12.38
CA ALA A 211 7.96 -12.16 11.04
C ALA A 211 9.40 -12.63 10.78
N TYR A 212 9.56 -13.68 9.98
CA TYR A 212 10.88 -14.19 9.61
C TYR A 212 11.07 -14.11 8.10
N LEU A 213 12.13 -13.44 7.67
CA LEU A 213 12.57 -13.41 6.29
C LEU A 213 13.87 -14.20 6.17
N PRO A 214 13.90 -15.34 5.46
CA PRO A 214 15.14 -16.05 5.17
C PRO A 214 16.18 -15.12 4.55
N ALA A 215 17.42 -15.16 5.04
CA ALA A 215 18.50 -14.30 4.57
C ALA A 215 18.75 -14.49 3.06
N SER A 216 18.69 -15.73 2.58
CA SER A 216 18.81 -16.04 1.15
C SER A 216 17.72 -15.39 0.28
N GLN A 217 16.49 -15.26 0.79
CA GLN A 217 15.40 -14.59 0.08
C GLN A 217 15.63 -13.07 0.04
N ALA A 218 16.05 -12.47 1.16
CA ALA A 218 16.39 -11.06 1.21
C ALA A 218 17.56 -10.72 0.27
N ASP A 219 18.63 -11.50 0.31
CA ASP A 219 19.82 -11.33 -0.52
C ASP A 219 19.48 -11.49 -2.01
N ALA A 220 18.67 -12.49 -2.37
CA ALA A 220 18.18 -12.64 -3.73
C ALA A 220 17.36 -11.41 -4.13
N GLN A 221 16.38 -11.00 -3.33
CA GLN A 221 15.53 -9.89 -3.67
C GLN A 221 16.31 -8.59 -3.92
N ILE A 222 17.28 -8.27 -3.05
CA ILE A 222 18.18 -7.12 -3.20
C ILE A 222 19.05 -7.27 -4.44
N LYS A 223 19.63 -8.44 -4.68
CA LYS A 223 20.50 -8.69 -5.84
C LYS A 223 19.78 -8.46 -7.16
N PHE A 224 18.52 -8.86 -7.27
CA PHE A 224 17.80 -8.89 -8.55
C PHE A 224 16.91 -7.67 -8.78
N PHE A 225 16.28 -7.14 -7.73
CA PHE A 225 15.41 -5.96 -7.86
C PHE A 225 16.06 -4.67 -7.36
N GLY A 226 17.20 -4.74 -6.67
CA GLY A 226 17.94 -3.58 -6.18
C GLY A 226 17.05 -2.69 -5.32
N ASN A 227 16.95 -1.42 -5.70
CA ASN A 227 16.08 -0.44 -5.02
C ASN A 227 14.58 -0.72 -5.20
N GLY A 228 14.20 -1.63 -6.10
CA GLY A 228 12.81 -2.07 -6.30
C GLY A 228 12.39 -3.21 -5.38
N ALA A 229 13.24 -3.65 -4.45
CA ALA A 229 13.00 -4.77 -3.54
C ALA A 229 12.28 -4.32 -2.26
N TYR A 230 11.05 -4.79 -2.03
CA TYR A 230 10.24 -4.46 -0.86
C TYR A 230 9.72 -5.70 -0.12
N ILE A 231 9.35 -5.53 1.13
CA ILE A 231 8.66 -6.55 1.92
C ILE A 231 7.24 -6.06 2.18
N CYS A 232 6.27 -6.96 2.11
CA CYS A 232 4.89 -6.72 2.48
C CYS A 232 4.54 -7.59 3.69
N LEU A 233 4.27 -6.96 4.84
CA LEU A 233 3.94 -7.66 6.07
C LEU A 233 2.42 -7.73 6.27
N TYR A 234 1.91 -8.95 6.47
CA TYR A 234 0.52 -9.19 6.85
C TYR A 234 0.42 -9.41 8.36
N ASP A 235 -0.18 -8.46 9.09
CA ASP A 235 -0.38 -8.60 10.54
C ASP A 235 -1.54 -9.55 10.84
N VAL A 236 -1.19 -10.82 10.99
CA VAL A 236 -2.11 -11.92 11.32
C VAL A 236 -2.10 -12.26 12.81
N GLY A 237 -1.40 -11.46 13.62
CA GLY A 237 -1.33 -11.63 15.06
C GLY A 237 -2.69 -11.46 15.74
N ASN A 238 -2.87 -12.07 16.91
CA ASN A 238 -4.07 -11.88 17.73
C ASN A 238 -4.00 -10.52 18.44
N THR A 239 -4.08 -9.43 17.67
CA THR A 239 -4.11 -8.06 18.20
C THR A 239 -5.47 -7.44 17.97
N ASN A 240 -5.93 -6.62 18.92
CA ASN A 240 -7.21 -5.90 18.78
C ASN A 240 -7.16 -4.81 17.68
N THR A 241 -5.97 -4.52 17.15
CA THR A 241 -5.71 -3.49 16.15
C THR A 241 -4.70 -4.01 15.13
N PRO A 242 -5.13 -4.87 14.17
CA PRO A 242 -4.24 -5.34 13.12
C PRO A 242 -3.74 -4.15 12.29
N LEU A 243 -2.48 -4.23 11.87
CA LEU A 243 -1.93 -3.29 10.91
C LEU A 243 -2.46 -3.58 9.50
N PRO A 244 -2.72 -2.56 8.67
CA PRO A 244 -2.83 -2.79 7.23
C PRO A 244 -1.52 -3.38 6.67
N PRO A 245 -1.53 -3.96 5.44
CA PRO A 245 -0.33 -4.40 4.75
C PRO A 245 0.83 -3.40 4.88
N ALA A 246 1.85 -3.78 5.65
CA ALA A 246 2.93 -2.87 6.00
C ALA A 246 4.09 -3.05 5.03
N ILE A 247 4.43 -1.99 4.32
CA ILE A 247 5.46 -1.97 3.29
C ILE A 247 6.75 -1.37 3.84
N LEU A 248 7.86 -2.09 3.63
CA LEU A 248 9.21 -1.64 4.00
C LEU A 248 10.22 -2.02 2.92
N SER A 249 11.32 -1.28 2.82
CA SER A 249 12.40 -1.64 1.90
C SER A 249 13.08 -2.93 2.36
N THR A 250 13.43 -3.79 1.42
CA THR A 250 14.22 -4.99 1.75
C THR A 250 15.61 -4.61 2.24
N SER A 251 16.17 -3.48 1.80
CA SER A 251 17.44 -2.97 2.33
C SER A 251 17.43 -2.72 3.83
N ASP A 252 16.24 -2.49 4.42
CA ASP A 252 16.12 -2.23 5.86
C ASP A 252 16.33 -3.50 6.69
N VAL A 253 16.42 -4.69 6.07
CA VAL A 253 16.60 -5.95 6.80
C VAL A 253 17.89 -6.04 7.58
N GLN A 254 18.89 -5.25 7.18
CA GLN A 254 20.19 -5.14 7.86
C GLN A 254 20.05 -4.59 9.29
N TYR A 255 18.96 -3.89 9.60
CA TYR A 255 18.69 -3.31 10.91
C TYR A 255 17.88 -4.23 11.83
N PHE A 256 17.43 -5.38 11.33
CA PHE A 256 16.67 -6.35 12.12
C PHE A 256 17.56 -7.39 12.80
N GLU A 257 16.98 -8.09 13.78
CA GLU A 257 17.66 -9.15 14.50
C GLU A 257 18.03 -10.28 13.54
N LYS A 258 19.34 -10.52 13.36
CA LYS A 258 19.83 -11.57 12.47
C LYS A 258 20.03 -12.88 13.25
N THR A 259 19.39 -13.93 12.78
CA THR A 259 19.70 -15.32 13.14
C THR A 259 20.63 -15.93 12.08
N GLU A 260 21.11 -17.16 12.30
CA GLU A 260 22.00 -17.84 11.35
C GLU A 260 21.44 -17.89 9.92
N ASN A 261 20.11 -18.04 9.76
CA ASN A 261 19.47 -18.23 8.46
C ASN A 261 18.39 -17.20 8.10
N SER A 262 18.00 -16.30 9.02
CA SER A 262 16.84 -15.41 8.83
C SER A 262 16.99 -14.06 9.54
N HIS A 263 16.30 -13.04 9.02
CA HIS A 263 16.06 -11.76 9.66
C HIS A 263 14.72 -11.78 10.40
N GLY A 264 14.74 -11.50 11.71
CA GLY A 264 13.57 -11.41 12.57
C GLY A 264 13.03 -10.00 12.65
N ILE A 265 11.85 -9.76 12.08
CA ILE A 265 11.19 -8.46 12.03
C ILE A 265 10.13 -8.43 13.11
N THR A 266 10.14 -7.41 13.98
CA THR A 266 9.11 -7.27 15.04
C THR A 266 8.27 -6.03 14.85
N ARG A 267 6.97 -6.11 15.18
CA ARG A 267 6.02 -4.98 15.08
C ARG A 267 6.52 -3.71 15.77
N SER A 268 7.13 -3.83 16.96
CA SER A 268 7.65 -2.69 17.73
C SER A 268 8.97 -2.11 17.21
N LYS A 269 9.63 -2.77 16.25
CA LYS A 269 10.88 -2.33 15.63
C LYS A 269 10.69 -2.03 14.14
N LEU A 270 9.45 -1.88 13.67
CA LEU A 270 9.21 -1.48 12.29
C LEU A 270 9.84 -0.09 12.06
N PRO A 271 10.60 0.09 10.97
CA PRO A 271 11.20 1.38 10.63
C PRO A 271 10.14 2.47 10.51
N LEU A 272 10.51 3.72 10.79
CA LEU A 272 9.62 4.89 10.59
C LEU A 272 9.22 5.09 9.12
N SER A 273 9.98 4.53 8.17
CA SER A 273 9.68 4.50 6.74
C SER A 273 8.57 3.49 6.38
N THR A 274 8.15 2.64 7.31
CA THR A 274 7.10 1.65 7.06
C THR A 274 5.78 2.36 6.82
N THR A 275 5.07 1.98 5.76
CA THR A 275 3.79 2.61 5.41
C THR A 275 2.77 1.59 4.90
N ALA A 276 1.49 1.96 4.87
CA ALA A 276 0.43 1.13 4.28
C ALA A 276 0.61 1.01 2.76
N LEU A 277 0.11 -0.07 2.16
CA LEU A 277 0.29 -0.30 0.71
C LEU A 277 -0.39 0.78 -0.13
N SER A 278 -1.59 1.22 0.24
CA SER A 278 -2.28 2.29 -0.49
C SER A 278 -1.48 3.61 -0.52
N LEU A 279 -0.85 3.98 0.59
CA LEU A 279 0.01 5.16 0.69
C LEU A 279 1.32 4.97 -0.08
N PHE A 280 1.94 3.81 0.06
CA PHE A 280 3.14 3.44 -0.72
C PHE A 280 2.89 3.60 -2.23
N LEU A 281 1.74 3.10 -2.72
CA LEU A 281 1.39 3.17 -4.14
C LEU A 281 1.20 4.60 -4.63
N ILE A 282 0.62 5.48 -3.82
CA ILE A 282 0.53 6.91 -4.17
C ILE A 282 1.89 7.56 -4.20
N GLN A 283 2.75 7.26 -3.22
CA GLN A 283 4.12 7.76 -3.22
C GLN A 283 4.90 7.21 -4.42
N LEU A 284 4.64 5.98 -4.86
CA LEU A 284 5.21 5.40 -6.08
C LEU A 284 4.71 6.14 -7.33
N ILE A 285 3.39 6.36 -7.47
CA ILE A 285 2.79 7.15 -8.56
C ILE A 285 3.40 8.56 -8.64
N GLU A 286 3.66 9.19 -7.49
CA GLU A 286 4.28 10.51 -7.39
C GLU A 286 5.82 10.48 -7.43
N GLN A 287 6.45 9.33 -7.69
CA GLN A 287 7.90 9.15 -7.76
C GLN A 287 8.65 9.57 -6.48
N LYS A 288 7.99 9.49 -5.32
CA LYS A 288 8.55 9.79 -3.99
C LYS A 288 9.20 8.58 -3.32
N VAL A 289 9.02 7.40 -3.91
CA VAL A 289 9.64 6.15 -3.48
C VAL A 289 10.85 5.85 -4.36
N ASN A 290 11.91 5.31 -3.78
CA ASN A 290 13.05 4.81 -4.54
C ASN A 290 12.63 3.54 -5.29
N ALA A 291 12.34 3.66 -6.58
CA ALA A 291 11.97 2.52 -7.42
C ALA A 291 12.62 2.66 -8.79
N PRO A 292 13.03 1.53 -9.42
CA PRO A 292 13.53 1.53 -10.79
C PRO A 292 12.54 2.18 -11.75
N ALA A 293 13.03 3.12 -12.56
CA ALA A 293 12.28 3.74 -13.64
C ALA A 293 12.65 3.09 -14.97
N PHE A 294 11.65 2.95 -15.85
CA PHE A 294 11.76 2.28 -17.13
C PHE A 294 11.28 3.21 -18.25
N GLN A 295 11.75 2.96 -19.48
CA GLN A 295 11.34 3.76 -20.63
C GLN A 295 9.92 3.40 -21.11
N ASN A 296 9.44 2.19 -20.80
CA ASN A 296 8.11 1.71 -21.16
C ASN A 296 7.70 0.53 -20.28
N ILE A 297 6.39 0.21 -20.32
CA ILE A 297 5.79 -0.89 -19.55
C ILE A 297 6.39 -2.25 -19.93
N TRP A 298 6.79 -2.49 -21.18
CA TRP A 298 7.44 -3.75 -21.59
C TRP A 298 8.78 -4.00 -20.88
N GLN A 299 9.59 -2.96 -20.68
CA GLN A 299 10.83 -3.05 -19.92
C GLN A 299 10.55 -3.37 -18.44
N ALA A 300 9.53 -2.75 -17.85
CA ALA A 300 9.09 -3.06 -16.49
C ALA A 300 8.57 -4.51 -16.36
N ALA A 301 7.84 -5.02 -17.36
CA ALA A 301 7.38 -6.40 -17.38
C ALA A 301 8.54 -7.41 -17.50
N ARG A 302 9.53 -7.12 -18.34
CA ARG A 302 10.76 -7.93 -18.43
C ARG A 302 11.53 -7.94 -17.11
N PHE A 303 11.56 -6.81 -16.41
CA PHE A 303 12.13 -6.73 -15.07
C PHE A 303 11.42 -7.67 -14.08
N MET A 304 10.07 -7.76 -14.14
CA MET A 304 9.32 -8.71 -13.31
C MET A 304 9.56 -10.19 -13.64
N GLN A 305 9.88 -10.51 -14.90
CA GLN A 305 10.19 -11.88 -15.33
C GLN A 305 11.64 -12.32 -15.04
N GLY A 306 12.50 -11.40 -14.62
CA GLY A 306 13.94 -11.65 -14.49
C GLY A 306 14.66 -11.95 -15.82
N THR A 307 15.97 -12.19 -15.74
CA THR A 307 16.79 -12.65 -16.86
C THR A 307 16.66 -14.17 -17.04
N PRO A 308 16.96 -14.74 -18.23
CA PRO A 308 16.97 -16.18 -18.43
C PRO A 308 17.80 -16.93 -17.37
N ASP A 309 18.96 -16.39 -16.99
CA ASP A 309 19.84 -16.97 -15.97
C ASP A 309 19.29 -16.83 -14.54
N SER A 310 18.39 -15.87 -14.30
CA SER A 310 17.75 -15.67 -13.01
C SER A 310 16.39 -16.35 -12.87
N ARG A 311 15.76 -16.81 -13.97
CA ARG A 311 14.40 -17.39 -13.96
C ARG A 311 14.27 -18.67 -13.15
N GLU A 312 15.35 -19.43 -12.98
CA GLU A 312 15.36 -20.60 -12.09
C GLU A 312 15.38 -20.23 -10.60
N GLN A 313 15.79 -19.00 -10.27
CA GLN A 313 15.96 -18.49 -8.91
C GLN A 313 14.91 -17.44 -8.54
N LEU A 314 14.30 -16.78 -9.53
CA LEU A 314 13.29 -15.74 -9.35
C LEU A 314 12.24 -15.81 -10.44
N ASN A 315 11.03 -16.05 -9.98
CA ASN A 315 9.84 -15.83 -10.75
C ASN A 315 8.82 -15.19 -9.82
N ILE A 316 8.43 -13.94 -10.12
CA ILE A 316 7.33 -13.30 -9.41
C ILE A 316 6.06 -14.07 -9.73
N SER A 317 5.31 -14.48 -8.70
CA SER A 317 4.11 -15.30 -8.92
C SER A 317 2.96 -14.49 -9.51
N ARG A 318 2.84 -13.20 -9.17
CA ARG A 318 1.68 -12.36 -9.51
C ARG A 318 2.11 -10.94 -9.78
N VAL A 319 1.54 -10.30 -10.80
CA VAL A 319 1.81 -8.90 -11.12
C VAL A 319 0.51 -8.14 -11.28
N ILE A 320 0.41 -6.98 -10.63
CA ILE A 320 -0.64 -5.99 -10.92
C ILE A 320 0.00 -4.81 -11.65
N THR A 321 -0.64 -4.37 -12.72
CA THR A 321 -0.22 -3.22 -13.53
C THR A 321 -1.28 -2.15 -13.43
N LEU A 322 -0.90 -0.95 -13.00
CA LEU A 322 -1.76 0.23 -12.93
C LEU A 322 -1.27 1.26 -13.95
N SER A 323 -2.14 1.66 -14.86
CA SER A 323 -1.87 2.69 -15.88
C SER A 323 -2.79 3.88 -15.66
N ILE A 324 -2.22 5.07 -15.46
CA ILE A 324 -2.95 6.31 -15.22
C ILE A 324 -2.59 7.28 -16.34
N GLY A 325 -3.51 7.46 -17.28
CA GLY A 325 -3.30 8.21 -18.51
C GLY A 325 -2.94 7.30 -19.68
N ALA A 326 -3.23 7.77 -20.90
CA ALA A 326 -2.93 7.02 -22.11
C ALA A 326 -1.40 6.92 -22.30
N PRO A 327 -0.86 5.74 -22.63
CA PRO A 327 0.56 5.62 -22.96
C PRO A 327 0.91 6.50 -24.16
N SER A 328 2.08 7.12 -24.17
CA SER A 328 2.52 7.82 -25.38
C SER A 328 2.73 6.84 -26.54
N HIS A 329 2.80 7.34 -27.77
CA HIS A 329 3.05 6.52 -28.97
C HIS A 329 4.33 5.66 -28.91
N LYS A 330 5.21 5.89 -27.92
CA LYS A 330 6.42 5.11 -27.68
C LYS A 330 6.19 3.82 -26.86
N GLN A 331 4.97 3.60 -26.36
CA GLN A 331 4.63 2.51 -25.45
C GLN A 331 3.66 1.48 -26.06
N GLU A 332 3.63 1.28 -27.39
CA GLU A 332 2.72 0.35 -28.13
C GLU A 332 2.24 -0.86 -27.28
N ILE A 333 1.09 -0.68 -26.65
CA ILE A 333 0.36 -1.67 -25.87
C ILE A 333 -1.10 -1.42 -26.19
N ASP A 334 -1.69 -2.36 -26.94
CA ASP A 334 -3.12 -2.32 -27.23
C ASP A 334 -3.95 -2.74 -26.02
N ASP A 335 -3.36 -3.53 -25.12
CA ASP A 335 -4.05 -4.15 -23.99
C ASP A 335 -3.05 -4.60 -22.92
N LEU A 336 -3.18 -4.06 -21.70
CA LEU A 336 -2.34 -4.44 -20.56
C LEU A 336 -2.44 -5.94 -20.24
N THR A 337 -3.56 -6.61 -20.53
CA THR A 337 -3.72 -8.05 -20.25
C THR A 337 -2.78 -8.93 -21.08
N LYS A 338 -2.22 -8.40 -22.18
CA LYS A 338 -1.25 -9.10 -23.05
C LYS A 338 0.21 -8.93 -22.61
N LEU A 339 0.46 -8.19 -21.53
CA LEU A 339 1.81 -7.84 -21.09
C LEU A 339 2.66 -9.06 -20.71
N PHE A 340 2.01 -10.10 -20.19
CA PHE A 340 2.62 -11.38 -19.85
C PHE A 340 1.89 -12.48 -20.61
N PRO A 341 2.23 -12.74 -21.89
CA PRO A 341 1.61 -13.82 -22.63
C PRO A 341 1.89 -15.14 -21.92
N PRO A 342 0.92 -16.08 -21.91
CA PRO A 342 1.18 -17.41 -21.38
C PRO A 342 2.39 -18.00 -22.10
N ALA A 343 3.22 -18.74 -21.37
CA ALA A 343 4.30 -19.50 -22.00
C ALA A 343 3.67 -20.34 -23.12
N PRO A 344 4.26 -20.38 -24.33
CA PRO A 344 3.75 -21.22 -25.41
C PRO A 344 3.68 -22.64 -24.84
N SER A 345 2.45 -23.13 -24.64
CA SER A 345 2.27 -24.36 -23.90
C SER A 345 2.94 -25.50 -24.67
N GLU A 346 3.53 -26.41 -23.91
CA GLU A 346 3.26 -27.84 -24.04
C GLU A 346 2.12 -28.09 -25.04
N LYS A 347 2.46 -28.79 -26.14
CA LYS A 347 1.53 -29.20 -27.20
C LYS A 347 0.18 -29.53 -26.56
N GLU A 348 -0.90 -29.01 -27.15
CA GLU A 348 -2.25 -29.48 -26.85
C GLU A 348 -2.19 -30.98 -26.58
N PRO A 349 -2.68 -31.48 -25.43
CA PRO A 349 -2.85 -32.92 -25.30
C PRO A 349 -3.65 -33.36 -26.51
N PRO A 350 -3.18 -34.38 -27.27
CA PRO A 350 -3.84 -34.78 -28.50
C PRO A 350 -5.31 -34.97 -28.19
N GLN A 351 -6.18 -34.33 -28.97
CA GLN A 351 -7.62 -34.55 -28.81
C GLN A 351 -7.87 -36.06 -28.79
N PRO A 352 -8.56 -36.59 -27.77
CA PRO A 352 -8.92 -37.99 -27.75
C PRO A 352 -9.98 -38.18 -28.84
N GLY A 353 -9.58 -38.57 -30.04
CA GLY A 353 -10.57 -38.73 -31.11
C GLY A 353 -10.11 -38.95 -32.54
N THR A 354 -8.82 -38.89 -32.88
CA THR A 354 -8.39 -39.23 -34.25
C THR A 354 -7.14 -40.08 -34.22
N ASN A 355 -7.32 -41.39 -34.05
CA ASN A 355 -6.34 -42.39 -34.42
C ASN A 355 -6.82 -43.03 -35.75
N PRO A 356 -6.25 -42.66 -36.92
CA PRO A 356 -6.63 -43.29 -38.19
C PRO A 356 -6.05 -44.70 -38.35
N ASP A 357 -5.14 -45.15 -37.47
CA ASP A 357 -4.36 -46.37 -37.67
C ASP A 357 -4.80 -47.53 -36.77
N LEU A 358 -6.10 -47.84 -36.81
CA LEU A 358 -6.65 -49.07 -36.22
C LEU A 358 -7.65 -49.74 -37.18
N PHE A 359 -7.21 -49.97 -38.43
CA PHE A 359 -7.81 -50.97 -39.33
C PHE A 359 -6.73 -51.58 -40.21
N ASN A 360 -6.05 -52.57 -39.65
CA ASN A 360 -5.45 -53.71 -40.37
C ASN A 360 -4.84 -54.60 -39.30
N TRP A 361 -5.62 -55.55 -38.77
CA TRP A 361 -5.22 -56.85 -38.20
C TRP A 361 -6.49 -57.47 -37.58
N LEU A 362 -7.36 -58.00 -38.44
CA LEU A 362 -8.19 -59.21 -38.32
C LEU A 362 -9.34 -59.18 -39.34
#